data_AF-A0A245ZCY1-F1
#
_entry.id   AF-A0A245ZCY1-F1
#
_cell.length_a   1.000
_cell.length_b   1.000
_cell.length_c   1.000
_cell.angle_alpha   90.00
_cell.angle_beta   90.00
_cell.angle_gamma   90.00
#
_symmetry.space_group_name_H-M   'P 1'
#
loop_
_entity.id
_entity.type
_entity.pdbx_description
1 polymer ?
#
loop_
_entity_poly.entity_id
_entity_poly.type
_entity_poly.pdbx_seq_one_letter_code
_entity_poly.pdbx_strand_id
1 'polypeptide(L)'
;MPTIAKARTSWTATVKFTPGSYIKTRRTAQQLSLQYVAARIATHPHVPEHDRMAWLEAIEADQVPASIHTIDALRSVFRFDRSVLDSLAAIARGERDPIHTPRICRVCACSWRCPCTQAREECAWVEGQDLCTACQESAAPQSETEPMRGAVA
;
A
#
# COMPACT_ATOMS: atom_id res chain seq x y z
N MET A 1 -1.74 -25.18 -19.05
CA MET A 1 -0.86 -24.32 -18.23
C MET A 1 -0.79 -22.94 -18.88
N PRO A 2 -1.19 -21.85 -18.21
CA PRO A 2 -0.98 -20.52 -18.76
C PRO A 2 0.53 -20.25 -18.84
N THR A 3 1.00 -19.73 -19.96
CA THR A 3 2.38 -19.27 -20.15
C THR A 3 2.70 -18.13 -19.16
N ILE A 4 3.96 -18.06 -18.70
CA ILE A 4 4.46 -17.00 -17.79
C ILE A 4 4.08 -15.60 -18.30
N ALA A 5 4.02 -15.41 -19.63
CA ALA A 5 3.59 -14.16 -20.26
C ALA A 5 2.11 -13.79 -19.99
N LYS A 6 1.19 -14.77 -19.97
CA LYS A 6 -0.26 -14.58 -19.75
C LYS A 6 -0.58 -14.32 -18.27
N ALA A 7 0.19 -14.94 -17.35
CA ALA A 7 0.11 -14.65 -15.92
C ALA A 7 0.54 -13.20 -15.61
N ARG A 8 1.60 -12.72 -16.28
CA ARG A 8 2.09 -11.33 -16.15
C ARG A 8 1.07 -10.28 -16.61
N THR A 9 0.22 -10.59 -17.59
CA THR A 9 -0.79 -9.65 -18.10
C THR A 9 -1.99 -9.49 -17.16
N SER A 10 -2.28 -10.48 -16.32
CA SER A 10 -3.39 -10.43 -15.36
C SER A 10 -3.09 -9.62 -14.09
N TRP A 11 -1.81 -9.41 -13.76
CA TRP A 11 -1.38 -8.66 -12.56
C TRP A 11 -1.04 -7.19 -12.83
N THR A 12 -1.19 -6.78 -14.09
CA THR A 12 -0.93 -5.41 -14.56
C THR A 12 -2.16 -4.52 -14.53
N ALA A 13 -3.28 -5.01 -13.98
CA ALA A 13 -4.48 -4.22 -13.73
C ALA A 13 -4.33 -3.28 -12.51
N THR A 14 -3.21 -2.55 -12.49
CA THR A 14 -3.15 -1.12 -12.21
C THR A 14 -3.93 -0.66 -10.99
N VAL A 15 -3.54 -1.17 -9.82
CA VAL A 15 -3.62 -0.29 -8.65
C VAL A 15 -2.64 0.83 -8.92
N LYS A 16 -3.18 2.01 -9.28
CA LYS A 16 -2.40 3.23 -9.51
C LYS A 16 -1.88 3.75 -8.17
N PHE A 17 -1.00 3.00 -7.53
CA PHE A 17 -0.23 3.52 -6.44
C PHE A 17 0.77 4.53 -7.01
N THR A 18 0.72 5.73 -6.46
CA THR A 18 1.85 6.65 -6.43
C THR A 18 2.79 6.27 -5.27
N PRO A 19 4.04 6.76 -5.24
CA PRO A 19 4.93 6.56 -4.10
C PRO A 19 4.30 6.94 -2.74
N GLY A 20 3.67 8.11 -2.66
CA GLY A 20 3.01 8.61 -1.46
C GLY A 20 1.81 7.77 -1.04
N SER A 21 0.90 7.46 -1.97
CA SER A 21 -0.25 6.60 -1.67
C SER A 21 0.16 5.17 -1.29
N TYR A 22 1.26 4.65 -1.83
CA TYR A 22 1.82 3.37 -1.39
C TYR A 22 2.26 3.41 0.08
N ILE A 23 3.02 4.44 0.47
CA ILE A 23 3.46 4.65 1.86
C ILE A 23 2.24 4.76 2.79
N LYS A 24 1.27 5.60 2.41
CA LYS A 24 0.03 5.81 3.16
C LYS A 24 -0.72 4.49 3.38
N THR A 25 -0.96 3.74 2.31
CA THR A 25 -1.72 2.47 2.38
C THR A 25 -0.98 1.42 3.21
N ARG A 26 0.35 1.36 3.14
CA ARG A 26 1.14 0.45 3.99
C ARG A 26 1.06 0.82 5.47
N ARG A 27 1.07 2.11 5.78
CA ARG A 27 0.92 2.62 7.15
C ARG A 27 -0.48 2.29 7.69
N THR A 28 -1.53 2.61 6.94
CA THR A 28 -2.92 2.39 7.38
C THR A 28 -3.26 0.90 7.49
N ALA A 29 -2.73 0.05 6.61
CA ALA A 29 -2.89 -1.41 6.70
C ALA A 29 -2.26 -2.02 7.97
N GLN A 30 -1.26 -1.34 8.56
CA GLN A 30 -0.67 -1.70 9.86
C GLN A 30 -1.33 -0.93 11.03
N GLN A 31 -2.47 -0.26 10.77
CA GLN A 31 -3.25 0.47 11.76
C GLN A 31 -2.47 1.59 12.49
N LEU A 32 -1.46 2.16 11.81
CA LEU A 32 -0.65 3.22 12.40
C LEU A 32 -1.22 4.59 12.01
N SER A 33 -1.43 5.46 12.99
CA SER A 33 -1.77 6.86 12.73
C SER A 33 -0.55 7.64 12.26
N LEU A 34 -0.79 8.72 11.52
CA LEU A 34 0.29 9.60 11.07
C LEU A 34 1.03 10.23 12.25
N GLN A 35 0.28 10.64 13.28
CA GLN A 35 0.82 11.17 14.54
C GLN A 35 1.76 10.19 15.22
N TYR A 36 1.38 8.90 15.28
CA TYR A 36 2.22 7.86 15.87
C TYR A 36 3.54 7.69 15.11
N VAL A 37 3.50 7.75 13.77
CA VAL A 37 4.72 7.67 12.95
C VAL A 37 5.58 8.91 13.13
N ALA A 38 4.99 10.12 13.08
CA ALA A 38 5.70 11.38 13.25
C ALA A 38 6.48 11.44 14.58
N ALA A 39 5.88 10.95 15.66
CA ALA A 39 6.51 10.91 16.98
C ALA A 39 7.71 9.94 17.08
N ARG A 40 7.83 8.96 16.17
CA ARG A 40 8.83 7.87 16.24
C ARG A 40 9.95 7.97 15.21
N ILE A 41 9.79 8.78 14.18
CA ILE A 41 10.84 8.98 13.18
C ILE A 41 11.80 10.10 13.60
N ALA A 42 13.10 9.82 13.51
CA ALA A 42 14.10 10.87 13.44
C ALA A 42 14.16 11.41 12.00
N THR A 43 14.36 12.71 11.85
CA THR A 43 14.44 13.39 10.55
C THR A 43 15.83 13.96 10.31
N HIS A 44 16.32 13.87 9.07
CA HIS A 44 17.57 14.47 8.65
C HIS A 44 17.38 15.21 7.30
N PRO A 45 17.55 16.55 7.25
CA PRO A 45 17.76 17.46 8.38
C PRO A 45 16.59 17.42 9.39
N HIS A 46 16.83 17.91 10.61
CA HIS A 46 15.82 17.90 11.66
C HIS A 46 14.60 18.73 11.23
N VAL A 47 13.43 18.09 11.27
CA VAL A 47 12.11 18.71 11.13
C VAL A 47 11.51 18.83 12.53
N PRO A 48 11.10 20.03 12.98
CA PRO A 48 10.45 20.23 14.27
C PRO A 48 9.29 19.27 14.47
N GLU A 49 9.08 18.79 15.70
CA GLU A 49 8.08 17.74 15.96
C GLU A 49 6.67 18.13 15.49
N HIS A 50 6.32 19.41 15.64
CA HIS A 50 5.02 19.96 15.24
C HIS A 50 4.84 20.00 13.71
N ASP A 51 5.93 20.10 12.94
CA ASP A 51 5.89 20.15 11.48
C ASP A 51 5.97 18.76 10.83
N ARG A 52 6.44 17.74 11.55
CA ARG A 52 6.64 16.39 11.00
C ARG A 52 5.35 15.78 10.48
N MET A 53 4.21 16.02 11.14
CA MET A 53 2.92 15.48 10.68
C MET A 53 2.54 16.06 9.32
N ALA A 54 2.55 17.39 9.18
CA ALA A 54 2.24 18.07 7.92
C ALA A 54 3.20 17.65 6.79
N TRP A 55 4.48 17.49 7.13
CA TRP A 55 5.49 17.00 6.19
C TRP A 55 5.21 15.55 5.72
N LEU A 56 4.87 14.65 6.64
CA LEU A 56 4.49 13.27 6.26
C LEU A 56 3.19 13.23 5.45
N GLU A 57 2.23 14.09 5.76
CA GLU A 57 1.01 14.28 4.97
C GLU A 57 1.33 14.70 3.53
N ALA A 58 2.24 15.67 3.37
CA ALA A 58 2.69 16.12 2.05
C ALA A 58 3.41 15.00 1.27
N ILE A 59 4.20 14.17 1.95
CA ILE A 59 4.82 12.98 1.34
C ILE A 59 3.76 11.97 0.89
N GLU A 60 2.80 11.65 1.75
CA GLU A 60 1.73 10.68 1.46
C GLU A 60 0.77 11.15 0.37
N ALA A 61 0.71 12.47 0.14
CA ALA A 61 -0.02 13.11 -0.95
C ALA A 61 0.82 13.35 -2.22
N ASP A 62 2.07 12.86 -2.25
CA ASP A 62 3.04 13.08 -3.34
C ASP A 62 3.32 14.56 -3.66
N GLN A 63 3.06 15.48 -2.71
CA GLN A 63 3.36 16.90 -2.86
C GLN A 63 4.86 17.17 -2.71
N VAL A 64 5.55 16.36 -1.91
CA VAL A 64 7.01 16.38 -1.78
C VAL A 64 7.55 14.95 -1.85
N PRO A 65 8.70 14.72 -2.51
CA PRO A 65 9.30 13.40 -2.56
C PRO A 65 9.89 13.01 -1.21
N ALA A 66 9.78 11.73 -0.84
CA ALA A 66 10.51 11.19 0.31
C ALA A 66 12.00 11.01 -0.04
N SER A 67 12.90 11.53 0.80
CA SER A 67 14.34 11.28 0.67
C SER A 67 14.70 9.85 1.08
N ILE A 68 15.90 9.38 0.74
CA ILE A 68 16.38 8.06 1.19
C ILE A 68 16.42 7.95 2.72
N HIS A 69 16.85 9.01 3.41
CA HIS A 69 16.88 9.07 4.87
C HIS A 69 15.47 9.03 5.47
N THR A 70 14.52 9.72 4.85
CA THR A 70 13.10 9.67 5.24
C THR A 70 12.57 8.24 5.10
N ILE A 71 12.90 7.56 4.01
CA ILE A 71 12.42 6.21 3.74
C ILE A 71 13.00 5.22 4.74
N ASP A 72 14.29 5.32 5.06
CA ASP A 72 14.91 4.49 6.11
C ASP A 72 14.30 4.76 7.49
N ALA A 73 14.03 6.02 7.82
CA ALA A 73 13.34 6.40 9.05
C ALA A 73 11.93 5.80 9.12
N LEU A 74 11.14 5.87 8.04
CA LEU A 74 9.81 5.26 7.97
C LEU A 74 9.87 3.72 8.13
N ARG A 75 10.85 3.07 7.50
CA ARG A 75 11.05 1.61 7.62
C ARG A 75 11.40 1.15 9.03
N SER A 76 11.95 2.03 9.86
CA SER A 76 12.18 1.73 11.28
C SER A 76 10.89 1.66 12.11
N VAL A 77 9.80 2.26 11.62
CA VAL A 77 8.51 2.33 12.31
C VAL A 77 7.50 1.31 11.77
N PHE A 78 7.47 1.08 10.45
CA PHE A 78 6.53 0.14 9.84
C PHE A 78 7.06 -0.51 8.56
N ARG A 79 6.50 -1.67 8.23
CA ARG A 79 6.99 -2.52 7.13
C ARG A 79 6.41 -2.12 5.78
N PHE A 80 7.28 -1.87 4.81
CA PHE A 80 6.94 -1.78 3.38
C PHE A 80 8.12 -2.23 2.52
N ASP A 81 7.84 -2.54 1.25
CA ASP A 81 8.82 -3.03 0.29
C ASP A 81 9.48 -1.84 -0.43
N ARG A 82 10.77 -1.63 -0.12
CA ARG A 82 11.59 -0.59 -0.74
C ARG A 82 11.67 -0.75 -2.27
N SER A 83 11.74 -1.98 -2.77
CA SER A 83 11.83 -2.24 -4.22
C SER A 83 10.56 -1.83 -4.96
N VAL A 84 9.41 -1.94 -4.30
CA VAL A 84 8.14 -1.44 -4.84
C VAL A 84 8.15 0.07 -4.86
N LEU A 85 8.50 0.72 -3.73
CA LEU A 85 8.56 2.18 -3.65
C LEU A 85 9.51 2.78 -4.71
N ASP A 86 10.68 2.17 -4.92
CA ASP A 86 11.64 2.62 -5.94
C ASP A 86 11.10 2.45 -7.36
N SER A 87 10.39 1.36 -7.62
CA SER A 87 9.74 1.13 -8.91
C SER A 87 8.66 2.18 -9.18
N LEU A 88 7.81 2.46 -8.18
CA LEU A 88 6.77 3.48 -8.26
C LEU A 88 7.36 4.88 -8.45
N ALA A 89 8.47 5.19 -7.79
CA ALA A 89 9.14 6.48 -7.93
C ALA A 89 9.75 6.66 -9.34
N ALA A 90 10.35 5.60 -9.90
CA ALA A 90 10.85 5.62 -11.28
C ALA A 90 9.70 5.78 -12.30
N ILE A 91 8.57 5.11 -12.08
CA ILE A 91 7.36 5.25 -12.91
C ILE A 91 6.82 6.68 -12.84
N ALA A 92 6.73 7.27 -11.65
CA ALA A 92 6.26 8.63 -11.46
C ALA A 92 7.13 9.68 -12.18
N ARG A 93 8.43 9.40 -12.36
CA ARG A 93 9.37 10.24 -13.14
C ARG A 93 9.39 9.92 -14.64
N GLY A 94 8.63 8.93 -15.11
CA GLY A 94 8.65 8.47 -16.51
C GLY A 94 9.90 7.67 -16.90
N GLU A 95 10.70 7.23 -15.92
CA GLU A 95 11.94 6.47 -16.13
C GLU A 95 11.71 4.96 -16.27
N ARG A 96 10.49 4.48 -15.97
CA ARG A 96 10.11 3.07 -15.97
C ARG A 96 8.67 2.89 -16.42
N ASP A 97 8.43 1.86 -17.23
CA ASP A 97 7.08 1.46 -17.62
C ASP A 97 6.34 0.78 -16.44
N PRO A 98 5.08 1.15 -16.15
CA PRO A 98 4.23 0.51 -15.14
C PRO A 98 4.16 -1.02 -15.21
N ILE A 99 4.36 -1.64 -16.37
CA ILE A 99 4.43 -3.10 -16.55
C ILE A 99 5.54 -3.77 -15.73
N HIS A 100 6.53 -2.98 -15.28
CA HIS A 100 7.64 -3.43 -14.45
C HIS A 100 7.42 -3.23 -12.95
N THR A 101 6.22 -2.80 -12.54
CA THR A 101 5.86 -2.74 -11.12
C THR A 101 5.69 -4.16 -10.58
N PRO A 102 6.29 -4.52 -9.42
CA PRO A 102 5.95 -5.76 -8.75
C PRO A 102 4.44 -5.82 -8.47
N ARG A 103 3.86 -7.01 -8.37
CA ARG A 103 2.44 -7.15 -8.00
C ARG A 103 2.20 -6.58 -6.60
N ILE A 104 1.18 -5.74 -6.47
CA ILE A 104 0.80 -5.05 -5.23
C ILE A 104 -0.67 -5.36 -4.92
N CYS A 105 -0.98 -5.71 -3.67
CA CYS A 105 -2.37 -5.87 -3.26
C CYS A 105 -3.09 -4.51 -3.29
N ARG A 106 -4.24 -4.46 -3.98
CA ARG A 106 -5.04 -3.24 -4.14
C ARG A 106 -5.63 -2.64 -2.87
N VAL A 107 -5.66 -3.40 -1.78
CA VAL A 107 -6.23 -2.98 -0.50
C VAL A 107 -5.14 -2.59 0.50
N CYS A 108 -4.18 -3.48 0.77
CA CYS A 108 -3.18 -3.28 1.83
C CYS A 108 -1.77 -2.95 1.30
N ALA A 109 -1.61 -2.82 -0.01
CA ALA A 109 -0.35 -2.56 -0.69
C ALA A 109 0.78 -3.57 -0.41
N CYS A 110 0.49 -4.78 0.10
CA CYS A 110 1.55 -5.78 0.29
C CYS A 110 2.13 -6.25 -1.05
N SER A 111 3.38 -6.69 -1.00
CA SER A 111 4.08 -7.34 -2.10
C SER A 111 4.52 -8.74 -1.67
N TRP A 112 5.05 -9.53 -2.60
CA TRP A 112 5.58 -10.85 -2.27
C TRP A 112 6.76 -10.81 -1.29
N ARG A 113 7.55 -9.73 -1.28
CA ARG A 113 8.69 -9.56 -0.35
C ARG A 113 8.29 -8.99 1.00
N CYS A 114 7.09 -8.42 1.09
CA CYS A 114 6.58 -7.80 2.28
C CYS A 114 5.09 -8.17 2.46
N PRO A 115 4.79 -9.46 2.71
CA PRO A 115 3.43 -9.92 2.94
C PRO A 115 2.83 -9.18 4.15
N CYS A 116 1.53 -8.88 4.10
CA CYS A 116 0.82 -8.52 5.32
C CYS A 116 0.54 -9.78 6.13
N THR A 117 0.22 -9.59 7.40
CA THR A 117 -0.10 -10.68 8.32
C THR A 117 -1.54 -10.57 8.77
N GLN A 118 -2.31 -11.64 8.65
CA GLN A 118 -3.64 -11.77 9.25
C GLN A 118 -3.65 -13.02 10.12
N ALA A 119 -4.21 -12.93 11.34
CA ALA A 119 -4.25 -14.05 12.28
C ALA A 119 -2.88 -14.74 12.54
N ARG A 120 -1.78 -13.96 12.46
CA ARG A 120 -0.37 -14.43 12.58
C ARG A 120 0.16 -15.24 11.39
N GLU A 121 -0.57 -15.33 10.29
CA GLU A 121 -0.11 -15.97 9.05
C GLU A 121 0.20 -14.92 7.99
N GLU A 122 1.25 -15.18 7.19
CA GLU A 122 1.57 -14.35 6.03
C GLU A 122 0.55 -14.56 4.92
N CYS A 123 0.07 -13.48 4.32
CA CYS A 123 -0.87 -13.58 3.22
C CYS A 123 -0.24 -14.24 1.98
N ALA A 124 -1.05 -14.95 1.21
CA ALA A 124 -0.72 -15.39 -0.14
C ALA A 124 -1.42 -14.49 -1.17
N TRP A 125 -1.29 -14.80 -2.45
CA TRP A 125 -2.01 -14.11 -3.52
C TRP A 125 -3.30 -14.85 -3.89
N VAL A 126 -4.39 -14.11 -4.05
CA VAL A 126 -5.60 -14.63 -4.68
C VAL A 126 -5.32 -14.88 -6.16
N GLU A 127 -5.76 -16.03 -6.68
CA GLU A 127 -5.55 -16.39 -8.08
C GLU A 127 -6.25 -15.40 -9.01
N GLY A 128 -5.52 -14.92 -10.03
CA GLY A 128 -6.06 -14.01 -11.05
C GLY A 128 -6.44 -12.60 -10.60
N GLN A 129 -6.17 -12.19 -9.35
CA GLN A 129 -6.59 -10.88 -8.81
C GLN A 129 -5.44 -10.11 -8.16
N ASP A 130 -5.38 -8.79 -8.28
CA ASP A 130 -4.39 -7.97 -7.54
C ASP A 130 -4.79 -7.77 -6.06
N LEU A 131 -4.93 -8.90 -5.36
CA LEU A 131 -5.44 -9.00 -4.02
C LEU A 131 -4.71 -10.12 -3.27
N CYS A 132 -4.33 -9.85 -2.02
CA CYS A 132 -3.80 -10.89 -1.15
C CYS A 132 -4.95 -11.62 -0.45
N THR A 133 -4.71 -12.85 -0.01
CA THR A 133 -5.71 -13.68 0.69
C THR A 133 -6.23 -12.98 1.96
N ALA A 134 -5.39 -12.18 2.61
CA ALA A 134 -5.79 -11.43 3.80
C ALA A 134 -6.75 -10.25 3.52
N CYS A 135 -6.88 -9.83 2.26
CA CYS A 135 -7.81 -8.77 1.87
C CYS A 135 -8.96 -9.28 1.01
N GLN A 136 -9.10 -10.60 0.86
CA GLN A 136 -10.11 -11.22 0.00
C GLN A 136 -11.53 -10.81 0.42
N GLU A 137 -11.84 -10.89 1.71
CA GLU A 137 -13.15 -10.58 2.26
C GLU A 137 -13.44 -9.08 2.26
N SER A 138 -12.44 -8.24 2.54
CA SER A 138 -12.59 -6.77 2.54
C SER A 138 -12.79 -6.17 1.14
N ALA A 139 -12.52 -6.95 0.08
CA ALA A 139 -12.66 -6.51 -1.29
C ALA A 139 -13.95 -6.98 -1.96
N ALA A 140 -14.77 -7.77 -1.26
CA ALA A 140 -16.08 -8.18 -1.75
C ALA A 140 -17.02 -6.97 -1.78
N PRO A 141 -17.76 -6.74 -2.89
CA PRO A 141 -18.81 -5.73 -2.89
C PRO A 141 -19.84 -6.12 -1.82
N GLN A 142 -20.12 -5.20 -0.89
CA GLN A 142 -21.18 -5.39 0.09
C GLN A 142 -22.50 -5.55 -0.68
N SER A 143 -23.01 -6.78 -0.78
CA SER A 143 -24.38 -7.01 -1.22
C SER A 143 -25.29 -6.35 -0.20
N GLU A 144 -26.02 -5.32 -0.62
CA GLU A 144 -27.10 -4.68 0.13
C GLU A 144 -27.94 -5.74 0.84
N THR A 145 -27.83 -5.79 2.16
CA THR A 145 -28.73 -6.60 2.98
C THR A 145 -30.00 -5.78 3.12
N GLU A 146 -30.92 -5.97 2.18
CA GLU A 146 -32.26 -5.38 2.22
C GLU A 146 -32.96 -5.84 3.52
N PRO A 147 -33.39 -4.92 4.40
CA PRO A 147 -34.04 -5.32 5.63
C PRO A 147 -35.46 -5.79 5.30
N MET A 148 -35.73 -7.05 5.63
CA MET A 148 -37.05 -7.65 5.62
C MET A 148 -38.03 -6.85 6.50
N ARG A 149 -38.79 -5.93 5.88
CA ARG A 149 -40.10 -5.49 6.38
C ARG A 149 -41.12 -6.36 5.66
N GLY A 150 -41.68 -7.38 6.31
CA GLY A 150 -42.59 -7.19 7.44
C GLY A 150 -44.00 -7.18 6.87
N ALA A 151 -44.55 -8.37 6.63
CA ALA A 151 -45.93 -8.60 6.25
C ALA A 151 -46.86 -8.07 7.36
N VAL A 152 -47.84 -7.22 7.00
CA VAL A 152 -49.04 -7.00 7.81
C VAL A 152 -50.23 -6.69 6.89
N ALA A 153 -51.23 -7.57 7.02
CA ALA A 153 -52.67 -7.48 6.69
C ALA A 153 -53.09 -7.20 5.24
#